data_AF-A0A5M3YSN3-F1
#
_entry.id   AF-A0A5M3YSN3-F1
#
_cell.length_a   1.000
_cell.length_b   1.000
_cell.length_c   1.000
_cell.angle_alpha   90.00
_cell.angle_beta   90.00
_cell.angle_gamma   90.00
#
_symmetry.space_group_name_H-M   'P 1'
#
loop_
_entity.id
_entity.type
_entity.pdbx_description
1 polymer ?
#
loop_
_entity_poly.entity_id
_entity_poly.type
_entity_poly.pdbx_seq_one_letter_code
_entity_poly.pdbx_strand_id
1 'polypeptide(L)'
;MTLQTSRSSLPHTGLAALLASLDMPGEIQLPDSTVVATGTCDPRYRVIFSTARALRTPMAELGVGRAYISSEIEVEGDIGALFDARERLRNQVTLRQKVRFVYDFLRSATQMNAKAIDDHYSYGDDFFLTFMDTRYRLYLHGIFASPDDTVEDASERKLEVMFTALDLKPGMRLLDIGGGLGGVTRKYIWTGAHTFMTVQDVMAKLLYHGFEIVEVKRETHDYELTMLKWASDRIIARWGAETYRVFRLYLWVARMRFGPTPCRLIIWWLKGGRQQGRVR
;
A
#
# COMPACT_ATOMS: atom_id res chain seq x y z
N MET A 1 38.56 2.14 2.81
CA MET A 1 38.74 3.44 2.12
C MET A 1 37.48 3.73 1.35
N THR A 2 36.53 4.42 1.96
CA THR A 2 35.23 4.74 1.34
C THR A 2 35.40 6.06 0.60
N LEU A 3 35.48 6.00 -0.73
CA LEU A 3 35.54 7.19 -1.58
C LEU A 3 34.18 7.89 -1.49
N GLN A 4 34.07 8.83 -0.54
CA GLN A 4 32.96 9.76 -0.44
C GLN A 4 33.06 10.69 -1.66
N THR A 5 32.36 10.33 -2.73
CA THR A 5 32.42 11.08 -3.97
C THR A 5 31.61 12.36 -3.79
N SER A 6 32.23 13.50 -4.09
CA SER A 6 31.64 14.83 -3.98
C SER A 6 30.28 14.90 -4.69
N ARG A 7 29.29 15.59 -4.09
CA ARG A 7 27.97 15.91 -4.68
C ARG A 7 28.07 16.56 -6.08
N SER A 8 29.26 16.94 -6.53
CA SER A 8 29.56 17.49 -7.86
C SER A 8 29.35 16.53 -9.04
N SER A 9 29.26 15.22 -8.83
CA SER A 9 28.98 14.24 -9.89
C SER A 9 27.49 14.15 -10.25
N LEU A 10 26.61 14.72 -9.43
CA LEU A 10 25.18 14.74 -9.67
C LEU A 10 24.81 15.83 -10.69
N PRO A 11 23.80 15.61 -11.55
CA PRO A 11 23.27 16.68 -12.38
C PRO A 11 22.75 17.82 -11.49
N HIS A 12 22.74 19.04 -12.01
CA HIS A 12 22.18 20.19 -11.29
C HIS A 12 20.64 20.17 -11.17
N THR A 13 19.96 19.24 -11.86
CA THR A 13 18.49 19.13 -11.94
C THR A 13 18.02 17.68 -11.95
N GLY A 14 16.78 17.44 -11.49
CA GLY A 14 16.14 16.12 -11.48
C GLY A 14 16.16 15.44 -10.11
N LEU A 15 15.60 14.23 -10.05
CA LEU A 15 15.40 13.51 -8.79
C LEU A 15 16.69 13.32 -7.98
N ALA A 16 17.81 13.00 -8.62
CA ALA A 16 19.07 12.74 -7.92
C ALA A 16 19.64 14.00 -7.23
N ALA A 17 19.63 15.14 -7.92
CA ALA A 17 20.05 16.43 -7.38
C ALA A 17 19.21 16.83 -6.15
N LEU A 18 17.93 16.51 -6.22
CA LEU A 18 16.91 16.89 -5.26
C LEU A 18 16.99 16.07 -3.98
N LEU A 19 17.13 14.75 -4.09
CA LEU A 19 17.35 13.86 -2.95
C LEU A 19 18.61 14.27 -2.17
N ALA A 20 19.68 14.62 -2.87
CA ALA A 20 20.91 15.13 -2.26
C ALA A 20 20.73 16.50 -1.56
N SER A 21 19.70 17.27 -1.91
CA SER A 21 19.40 18.57 -1.28
C SER A 21 18.54 18.48 -0.03
N LEU A 22 17.84 17.37 0.18
CA LEU A 22 16.87 17.20 1.28
C LEU A 22 17.47 16.73 2.61
N ASP A 23 18.78 16.46 2.61
CA ASP A 23 19.57 16.01 3.76
C ASP A 23 18.93 14.83 4.52
N MET A 24 18.23 13.96 3.79
CA MET A 24 17.65 12.74 4.35
C MET A 24 18.71 11.64 4.35
N PRO A 25 18.75 10.79 5.39
CA PRO A 25 19.72 9.72 5.47
C PRO A 25 19.42 8.64 4.42
N GLY A 26 20.19 8.64 3.34
CA GLY A 26 20.07 7.69 2.24
C GLY A 26 21.22 7.80 1.24
N GLU A 27 21.22 6.91 0.26
CA GLU A 27 22.25 6.81 -0.78
C GLU A 27 21.66 6.95 -2.18
N ILE A 28 22.43 7.54 -3.08
CA ILE A 28 22.17 7.56 -4.52
C ILE A 28 23.27 6.75 -5.20
N GLN A 29 22.89 5.71 -5.93
CA GLN A 29 23.81 4.97 -6.78
C GLN A 29 23.63 5.43 -8.24
N LEU A 30 24.72 5.90 -8.83
CA LEU A 30 24.80 6.33 -10.22
C LEU A 30 24.90 5.13 -11.17
N PRO A 31 24.65 5.32 -12.49
CA PRO A 31 24.75 4.26 -13.48
C PRO A 31 26.14 3.60 -13.58
N ASP A 32 27.20 4.30 -13.16
CA ASP A 32 28.57 3.80 -13.09
C ASP A 32 28.88 3.07 -11.75
N SER A 33 27.84 2.78 -10.95
CA SER A 33 27.91 2.20 -9.60
C SER A 33 28.51 3.11 -8.53
N THR A 34 28.83 4.36 -8.84
CA THR A 34 29.29 5.34 -7.84
C THR A 34 28.17 5.63 -6.84
N VAL A 35 28.49 5.60 -5.54
CA VAL A 35 27.53 5.88 -4.48
C VAL A 35 27.76 7.28 -3.89
N VAL A 36 26.70 8.07 -3.81
CA VAL A 36 26.67 9.41 -3.24
C VAL A 36 25.73 9.43 -2.04
N ALA A 37 26.27 9.72 -0.85
CA ALA A 37 25.48 9.85 0.36
C ALA A 37 24.68 11.17 0.36
N THR A 38 23.39 11.08 0.74
CA THR A 38 22.47 12.23 0.77
C THR A 38 22.28 12.84 2.16
N GLY A 39 22.66 12.13 3.23
CA GLY A 39 22.62 12.63 4.61
C GLY A 39 23.78 12.08 5.47
N THR A 40 23.79 12.42 6.76
CA THR A 40 24.91 12.17 7.68
C THR A 40 24.73 10.95 8.60
N CYS A 41 23.59 10.28 8.56
CA CYS A 41 23.29 9.09 9.36
C CYS A 41 23.19 7.84 8.49
N ASP A 42 23.05 6.67 9.13
CA ASP A 42 22.87 5.39 8.44
C ASP A 42 21.75 5.47 7.39
N PRO A 43 22.02 5.05 6.14
CA PRO A 43 21.10 5.22 5.04
C PRO A 43 19.85 4.36 5.23
N ARG A 44 18.67 5.00 5.16
CA ARG A 44 17.37 4.32 5.24
C ARG A 44 16.86 3.83 3.89
N TYR A 45 17.43 4.35 2.82
CA TYR A 45 17.09 4.03 1.45
C TYR A 45 18.32 4.11 0.56
N ARG A 46 18.31 3.37 -0.55
CA ARG A 46 19.22 3.57 -1.67
C ARG A 46 18.42 3.69 -2.95
N VAL A 47 18.64 4.77 -3.69
CA VAL A 47 18.02 4.99 -5.00
C VAL A 47 19.06 4.73 -6.07
N ILE A 48 18.83 3.71 -6.88
CA ILE A 48 19.73 3.25 -7.93
C ILE A 48 19.19 3.76 -9.25
N PHE A 49 20.03 4.46 -10.00
CA PHE A 49 19.68 4.99 -11.32
C PHE A 49 20.37 4.18 -12.41
N SER A 50 19.58 3.52 -13.27
CA SER A 50 20.10 2.65 -14.32
C SER A 50 20.73 3.43 -15.48
N THR A 51 20.35 4.70 -15.68
CA THR A 51 20.85 5.54 -16.78
C THR A 51 21.07 7.00 -16.37
N ALA A 52 21.93 7.72 -17.11
CA ALA A 52 22.15 9.15 -16.89
C ALA A 52 20.87 10.00 -17.13
N ARG A 53 19.95 9.49 -17.96
CA ARG A 53 18.63 10.11 -18.17
C ARG A 53 17.75 9.99 -16.93
N ALA A 54 17.77 8.84 -16.26
CA ALA A 54 16.99 8.58 -15.06
C ALA A 54 17.33 9.55 -13.91
N LEU A 55 18.59 10.00 -13.82
CA LEU A 55 19.03 11.02 -12.85
C LEU A 55 18.24 12.33 -12.99
N ARG A 56 17.78 12.64 -14.22
CA ARG A 56 17.01 13.84 -14.58
C ARG A 56 15.50 13.63 -14.52
N THR A 57 15.02 12.53 -13.94
CA THR A 57 13.58 12.22 -13.84
C THR A 57 12.82 13.40 -13.21
N PRO A 58 11.76 13.90 -13.86
CA PRO A 58 10.93 14.96 -13.29
C PRO A 58 10.27 14.49 -11.99
N MET A 59 10.23 15.36 -10.98
CA MET A 59 9.59 15.06 -9.70
C MET A 59 8.05 15.21 -9.75
N ALA A 60 7.44 14.80 -10.86
CA ALA A 60 6.01 14.55 -10.90
C ALA A 60 5.77 13.14 -10.36
N GLU A 61 4.68 12.94 -9.61
CA GLU A 61 4.30 11.63 -9.07
C GLU A 61 4.27 10.55 -10.17
N LEU A 62 3.73 10.92 -11.34
CA LEU A 62 3.73 10.08 -12.53
C LEU A 62 5.12 9.89 -13.16
N GLY A 63 6.01 10.86 -13.06
CA GLY A 63 7.37 10.79 -13.59
C GLY A 63 8.24 9.80 -12.79
N VAL A 64 8.20 9.91 -11.47
CA VAL A 64 8.88 8.98 -10.55
C VAL A 64 8.25 7.58 -10.66
N GLY A 65 6.92 7.48 -10.66
CA GLY A 65 6.21 6.22 -10.83
C GLY A 65 6.58 5.51 -12.15
N ARG A 66 6.57 6.23 -13.27
CA ARG A 66 6.97 5.68 -14.58
C ARG A 66 8.41 5.19 -14.59
N ALA A 67 9.35 6.01 -14.10
CA ALA A 67 10.77 5.64 -14.08
C ALA A 67 11.03 4.43 -13.17
N TYR A 68 10.29 4.30 -12.06
CA TYR A 68 10.34 3.12 -11.20
C TYR A 68 9.79 1.87 -11.90
N ILE A 69 8.60 1.96 -12.50
CA ILE A 69 7.94 0.85 -13.21
C ILE A 69 8.81 0.35 -14.38
N SER A 70 9.37 1.27 -15.17
CA SER A 70 10.25 0.97 -16.31
C SER A 70 11.67 0.55 -15.91
N SER A 71 11.95 0.34 -14.61
CA SER A 71 13.28 -0.06 -14.09
C SER A 71 14.43 0.92 -14.44
N GLU A 72 14.09 2.17 -14.75
CA GLU A 72 15.07 3.26 -14.86
C GLU A 72 15.57 3.71 -13.48
N ILE A 73 14.72 3.53 -12.46
CA ILE A 73 15.00 3.80 -11.05
C ILE A 73 14.63 2.56 -10.22
N GLU A 74 15.51 2.20 -9.31
CA GLU A 74 15.28 1.17 -8.31
C GLU A 74 15.48 1.73 -6.91
N VAL A 75 14.75 1.17 -5.95
CA VAL A 75 14.77 1.63 -4.56
C VAL A 75 14.90 0.44 -3.63
N GLU A 76 16.02 0.42 -2.93
CA GLU A 76 16.28 -0.51 -1.82
C GLU A 76 15.92 0.18 -0.51
N GLY A 77 15.37 -0.58 0.45
CA GLY A 77 14.92 -0.06 1.73
C GLY A 77 13.56 0.66 1.65
N ASP A 78 13.44 1.80 2.34
CA ASP A 78 12.19 2.55 2.42
C ASP A 78 11.92 3.35 1.15
N ILE A 79 11.15 2.77 0.23
CA ILE A 79 10.66 3.45 -0.98
C ILE A 79 9.87 4.73 -0.66
N GLY A 80 9.38 4.86 0.57
CA GLY A 80 8.64 6.02 1.01
C GLY A 80 9.42 7.27 1.26
N ALA A 81 10.73 7.13 1.46
CA ALA A 81 11.60 8.27 1.48
C ALA A 81 11.51 9.09 0.17
N LEU A 82 11.26 8.46 -0.99
CA LEU A 82 11.13 9.19 -2.27
C LEU A 82 9.87 10.07 -2.34
N PHE A 83 8.79 9.65 -1.71
CA PHE A 83 7.52 10.40 -1.71
C PHE A 83 7.44 11.37 -0.53
N ASP A 84 8.02 11.02 0.63
CA ASP A 84 8.26 11.94 1.73
C ASP A 84 9.17 13.09 1.31
N ALA A 85 10.20 12.80 0.49
CA ALA A 85 11.02 13.82 -0.16
C ALA A 85 10.15 14.84 -0.90
N ARG A 86 9.18 14.36 -1.71
CA ARG A 86 8.23 15.22 -2.43
C ARG A 86 7.37 16.06 -1.48
N GLU A 87 6.84 15.47 -0.41
CA GLU A 87 6.02 16.22 0.56
C GLU A 87 6.82 17.30 1.28
N ARG A 88 8.06 16.99 1.70
CA ARG A 88 8.99 17.97 2.29
C ARG A 88 9.34 19.07 1.29
N LEU A 89 9.51 18.74 0.02
CA LEU A 89 9.78 19.72 -1.03
C LEU A 89 8.62 20.69 -1.24
N ARG A 90 7.36 20.23 -1.19
CA ARG A 90 6.20 21.14 -1.27
C ARG A 90 6.29 22.26 -0.22
N ASN A 91 6.90 21.98 0.92
CA ASN A 91 7.03 22.89 2.04
C ASN A 91 8.36 23.68 2.08
N GLN A 92 9.40 23.31 1.31
CA GLN A 92 10.74 23.92 1.41
C GLN A 92 11.35 24.45 0.10
N VAL A 93 10.69 24.36 -1.06
CA VAL A 93 11.30 24.82 -2.32
C VAL A 93 11.31 26.34 -2.51
N THR A 94 12.49 26.86 -2.87
CA THR A 94 12.73 28.25 -3.25
C THR A 94 12.00 28.60 -4.56
N LEU A 95 11.62 29.87 -4.77
CA LEU A 95 10.82 30.32 -5.94
C LEU A 95 11.40 29.88 -7.30
N ARG A 96 12.74 29.84 -7.44
CA ARG A 96 13.42 29.35 -8.65
C ARG A 96 13.16 27.87 -8.93
N GLN A 97 13.10 27.03 -7.91
CA GLN A 97 12.80 25.60 -8.04
C GLN A 97 11.32 25.38 -8.37
N LYS A 98 10.41 26.21 -7.83
CA LYS A 98 8.97 26.19 -8.19
C LYS A 98 8.74 26.52 -9.66
N VAL A 99 9.33 27.59 -10.18
CA VAL A 99 9.20 27.99 -11.59
C VAL A 99 9.81 26.92 -12.51
N ARG A 100 10.95 26.33 -12.12
CA ARG A 100 11.59 25.27 -12.88
C ARG A 100 10.79 23.97 -12.88
N PHE A 101 10.18 23.60 -11.75
CA PHE A 101 9.29 22.46 -11.63
C PHE A 101 8.09 22.56 -12.57
N VAL A 102 7.48 23.74 -12.68
CA VAL A 102 6.38 24.01 -13.61
C VAL A 102 6.83 23.82 -15.07
N TYR A 103 8.02 24.31 -15.42
CA TYR A 103 8.58 24.12 -16.77
C TYR A 103 8.80 22.65 -17.12
N ASP A 104 9.43 21.87 -16.23
CA ASP A 104 9.68 20.44 -16.46
C ASP A 104 8.39 19.62 -16.48
N PHE A 105 7.42 19.97 -15.63
CA PHE A 105 6.09 19.39 -15.61
C PHE A 105 5.36 19.59 -16.95
N LEU A 106 5.31 20.83 -17.45
CA LEU A 106 4.68 21.17 -18.73
C LEU A 106 5.31 20.41 -19.92
N ARG A 107 6.62 20.14 -19.86
CA ARG A 107 7.32 19.37 -20.89
C ARG A 107 7.07 17.86 -20.80
N SER A 108 6.81 17.32 -19.61
CA SER A 108 6.53 15.89 -19.40
C SER A 108 5.06 15.51 -19.64
N ALA A 109 4.13 16.44 -19.41
CA ALA A 109 2.70 16.22 -19.58
C ALA A 109 2.31 15.93 -21.05
N THR A 110 3.12 16.38 -22.01
CA THR A 110 2.88 16.16 -23.45
C THR A 110 3.14 14.73 -23.94
N GLN A 111 3.59 13.81 -23.06
CA GLN A 111 3.83 12.39 -23.40
C GLN A 111 2.99 11.38 -22.59
N MET A 112 1.87 11.80 -22.00
CA MET A 112 1.03 10.88 -21.22
C MET A 112 0.00 10.16 -22.10
N ASN A 113 0.28 8.89 -22.38
CA ASN A 113 -0.67 7.97 -22.98
C ASN A 113 -1.62 7.48 -21.87
N ALA A 114 -2.93 7.69 -22.04
CA ALA A 114 -4.00 7.32 -21.09
C ALA A 114 -4.12 5.79 -20.84
N LYS A 115 -3.27 4.99 -21.48
CA LYS A 115 -3.30 3.53 -21.48
C LYS A 115 -2.74 2.89 -20.19
N ALA A 116 -1.99 3.63 -19.37
CA ALA A 116 -1.25 3.07 -18.22
C ALA A 116 -2.04 2.95 -16.91
N ILE A 117 -3.30 3.40 -16.87
CA ILE A 117 -4.09 3.49 -15.61
C ILE A 117 -5.18 2.40 -15.53
N ASP A 118 -5.44 1.66 -16.60
CA ASP A 118 -6.55 0.70 -16.68
C ASP A 118 -6.19 -0.73 -16.18
N ASP A 119 -4.89 -1.06 -16.10
CA ASP A 119 -4.43 -2.45 -15.98
C ASP A 119 -4.48 -3.03 -14.54
N HIS A 120 -4.71 -2.22 -13.50
CA HIS A 120 -4.60 -2.69 -12.10
C HIS A 120 -5.74 -3.63 -11.66
N TYR A 121 -6.88 -3.61 -12.36
CA TYR A 121 -7.98 -4.58 -12.15
C TYR A 121 -8.13 -5.58 -13.31
N SER A 122 -7.26 -5.51 -14.32
CA SER A 122 -7.27 -6.44 -15.47
C SER A 122 -6.62 -7.78 -15.14
N TYR A 123 -5.83 -7.83 -14.06
CA TYR A 123 -5.33 -9.09 -13.53
C TYR A 123 -6.44 -9.79 -12.75
N GLY A 124 -7.02 -10.84 -13.34
CA GLY A 124 -8.04 -11.66 -12.69
C GLY A 124 -7.53 -12.36 -11.41
N ASP A 125 -8.39 -13.18 -10.80
CA ASP A 125 -8.19 -13.80 -9.49
C ASP A 125 -6.79 -14.41 -9.26
N ASP A 126 -6.19 -15.01 -10.29
CA ASP A 126 -4.86 -15.64 -10.26
C ASP A 126 -3.75 -14.73 -9.71
N PHE A 127 -3.83 -13.42 -9.95
CA PHE A 127 -2.85 -12.48 -9.42
C PHE A 127 -2.92 -12.42 -7.90
N PHE A 128 -4.13 -12.23 -7.36
CA PHE A 128 -4.37 -12.20 -5.91
C PHE A 128 -3.96 -13.50 -5.24
N LEU A 129 -4.23 -14.65 -5.87
CA LEU A 129 -3.86 -15.96 -5.34
C LEU A 129 -2.34 -16.18 -5.21
N THR A 130 -1.51 -15.29 -5.77
CA THR A 130 -0.05 -15.40 -5.71
C THR A 130 0.51 -14.97 -4.33
N PHE A 131 -0.17 -14.06 -3.64
CA PHE A 131 0.31 -13.46 -2.39
C PHE A 131 -0.66 -13.59 -1.20
N MET A 132 -1.96 -13.85 -1.46
CA MET A 132 -2.93 -14.12 -0.41
C MET A 132 -2.58 -15.39 0.37
N ASP A 133 -3.15 -15.52 1.56
CA ASP A 133 -3.03 -16.74 2.35
C ASP A 133 -3.57 -17.94 1.56
N THR A 134 -2.90 -19.08 1.69
CA THR A 134 -3.24 -20.25 0.89
C THR A 134 -4.39 -21.08 1.46
N ARG A 135 -4.69 -20.95 2.76
CA ARG A 135 -5.67 -21.74 3.52
C ARG A 135 -7.11 -21.31 3.22
N TYR A 136 -7.37 -20.01 3.32
CA TYR A 136 -8.70 -19.39 3.29
C TYR A 136 -8.89 -18.41 2.14
N ARG A 137 -7.82 -17.93 1.51
CA ARG A 137 -7.83 -17.00 0.36
C ARG A 137 -8.47 -15.65 0.69
N LEU A 138 -8.06 -15.07 1.81
CA LEU A 138 -8.51 -13.79 2.32
C LEU A 138 -7.76 -12.63 1.63
N TYR A 139 -8.52 -11.80 0.91
CA TYR A 139 -8.05 -10.48 0.48
C TYR A 139 -8.39 -9.41 1.54
N LEU A 140 -7.95 -9.65 2.78
CA LEU A 140 -8.06 -8.72 3.89
C LEU A 140 -6.82 -8.83 4.78
N HIS A 141 -6.64 -7.85 5.67
CA HIS A 141 -5.55 -7.91 6.65
C HIS A 141 -5.72 -9.06 7.65
N GLY A 142 -4.61 -9.70 8.00
CA GLY A 142 -4.56 -10.65 9.13
C GLY A 142 -4.47 -9.93 10.48
N ILE A 143 -4.42 -10.68 11.58
CA ILE A 143 -4.02 -10.18 12.92
C ILE A 143 -2.73 -10.88 13.33
N PHE A 144 -1.66 -10.10 13.56
CA PHE A 144 -0.32 -10.58 13.82
C PHE A 144 -0.04 -10.56 15.32
N ALA A 145 0.39 -11.68 15.90
CA ALA A 145 0.92 -11.71 17.26
C ALA A 145 2.39 -11.25 17.29
N SER A 146 3.12 -11.53 16.20
CA SER A 146 4.48 -11.07 15.95
C SER A 146 4.63 -10.65 14.47
N PRO A 147 5.51 -9.68 14.13
CA PRO A 147 5.86 -9.37 12.75
C PRO A 147 6.37 -10.57 11.95
N ASP A 148 6.88 -11.60 12.64
CA ASP A 148 7.39 -12.82 12.02
C ASP A 148 6.30 -13.83 11.67
N ASP A 149 5.06 -13.63 12.14
CA ASP A 149 3.94 -14.53 11.82
C ASP A 149 3.75 -14.67 10.30
N THR A 150 3.31 -15.85 9.88
CA THR A 150 2.93 -16.08 8.49
C THR A 150 1.62 -15.35 8.16
N VAL A 151 1.39 -15.07 6.87
CA VAL A 151 0.12 -14.48 6.44
C VAL A 151 -1.04 -15.43 6.72
N GLU A 152 -0.80 -16.74 6.65
CA GLU A 152 -1.76 -17.79 6.99
C GLU A 152 -2.18 -17.75 8.46
N ASP A 153 -1.23 -17.72 9.39
CA ASP A 153 -1.55 -17.71 10.82
C ASP A 153 -2.24 -16.40 11.22
N ALA A 154 -1.81 -15.27 10.62
CA ALA A 154 -2.47 -14.00 10.84
C ALA A 154 -3.91 -13.96 10.29
N SER A 155 -4.13 -14.56 9.11
CA SER A 155 -5.47 -14.70 8.50
C SER A 155 -6.38 -15.60 9.34
N GLU A 156 -5.83 -16.69 9.87
CA GLU A 156 -6.56 -17.61 10.73
C GLU A 156 -7.00 -16.94 12.04
N ARG A 157 -6.09 -16.20 12.67
CA ARG A 157 -6.36 -15.43 13.89
C ARG A 157 -7.39 -14.34 13.64
N LYS A 158 -7.34 -13.68 12.48
CA LYS A 158 -8.37 -12.71 12.09
C LYS A 158 -9.74 -13.38 12.10
N LEU A 159 -9.91 -14.50 11.39
CA LEU A 159 -11.18 -15.24 11.37
C LEU A 159 -11.66 -15.64 12.77
N GLU A 160 -10.76 -16.06 13.66
CA GLU A 160 -11.08 -16.36 15.07
C GLU A 160 -11.58 -15.15 15.85
N VAL A 161 -10.89 -14.02 15.75
CA VAL A 161 -11.29 -12.78 16.41
C VAL A 161 -12.64 -12.31 15.87
N MET A 162 -12.84 -12.37 14.55
CA MET A 162 -14.12 -12.01 13.91
C MET A 162 -15.24 -12.92 14.41
N PHE A 163 -15.04 -14.24 14.39
CA PHE A 163 -16.09 -15.20 14.76
C PHE A 163 -16.41 -15.18 16.26
N THR A 164 -15.40 -14.98 17.11
CA THR A 164 -15.59 -14.82 18.57
C THR A 164 -16.37 -13.55 18.88
N ALA A 165 -16.07 -12.44 18.19
CA ALA A 165 -16.74 -11.16 18.40
C ALA A 165 -18.24 -11.19 18.00
N LEU A 166 -18.62 -12.04 17.05
CA LEU A 166 -20.03 -12.21 16.66
C LEU A 166 -20.88 -12.86 17.77
N ASP A 167 -20.26 -13.59 18.71
CA ASP A 167 -20.92 -14.30 19.81
C ASP A 167 -22.15 -15.13 19.36
N LEU A 168 -22.00 -15.84 18.23
CA LEU A 168 -23.10 -16.57 17.61
C LEU A 168 -23.64 -17.68 18.53
N LYS A 169 -24.96 -17.77 18.63
CA LYS A 169 -25.67 -18.83 19.36
C LYS A 169 -26.40 -19.75 18.39
N PRO A 170 -26.66 -21.01 18.77
CA PRO A 170 -27.47 -21.93 17.95
C PRO A 170 -28.80 -21.28 17.51
N GLY A 171 -29.14 -21.44 16.23
CA GLY A 171 -30.35 -20.85 15.62
C GLY A 171 -30.19 -19.43 15.10
N MET A 172 -29.07 -18.74 15.35
CA MET A 172 -28.77 -17.45 14.74
C MET A 172 -28.41 -17.59 13.24
N ARG A 173 -28.62 -16.52 12.48
CA ARG A 173 -28.25 -16.43 11.06
C ARG A 173 -27.00 -15.57 10.93
N LEU A 174 -26.09 -15.96 10.04
CA LEU A 174 -24.87 -15.22 9.74
C LEU A 174 -25.01 -14.59 8.35
N LEU A 175 -24.71 -13.29 8.27
CA LEU A 175 -24.63 -12.57 7.00
C LEU A 175 -23.17 -12.20 6.77
N ASP A 176 -22.58 -12.67 5.68
CA ASP A 176 -21.19 -12.36 5.29
C ASP A 176 -21.18 -11.34 4.15
N ILE A 177 -20.80 -10.12 4.47
CA ILE A 177 -20.75 -8.99 3.55
C ILE A 177 -19.37 -8.96 2.93
N GLY A 178 -19.30 -9.15 1.60
CA GLY A 178 -18.01 -9.20 0.92
C GLY A 178 -17.17 -10.42 1.31
N GLY A 179 -17.80 -11.58 1.52
CA GLY A 179 -17.15 -12.85 1.89
C GLY A 179 -16.11 -13.40 0.91
N GLY A 180 -15.82 -12.67 -0.18
CA GLY A 180 -14.76 -12.95 -1.14
C GLY A 180 -14.80 -14.39 -1.67
N LEU A 181 -13.65 -15.08 -1.59
CA LEU A 181 -13.49 -16.47 -2.01
C LEU A 181 -13.94 -17.50 -0.94
N GLY A 182 -14.75 -17.07 0.02
CA GLY A 182 -15.43 -17.93 0.99
C GLY A 182 -14.59 -18.33 2.20
N GLY A 183 -13.62 -17.51 2.62
CA GLY A 183 -12.72 -17.86 3.72
C GLY A 183 -13.42 -18.16 5.05
N VAL A 184 -14.48 -17.41 5.38
CA VAL A 184 -15.32 -17.67 6.58
C VAL A 184 -15.99 -19.03 6.48
N THR A 185 -16.62 -19.36 5.36
CA THR A 185 -17.30 -20.65 5.13
C THR A 185 -16.33 -21.83 5.10
N ARG A 186 -15.10 -21.63 4.62
CA ARG A 186 -14.05 -22.66 4.63
C ARG A 186 -13.60 -23.03 6.04
N LYS A 187 -13.50 -22.04 6.94
CA LYS A 187 -13.09 -22.29 8.34
C LYS A 187 -14.27 -22.75 9.21
N TYR A 188 -15.44 -22.15 9.03
CA TYR A 188 -16.62 -22.40 9.85
C TYR A 188 -17.80 -22.91 9.00
N ILE A 189 -18.22 -24.15 9.25
CA ILE A 189 -19.50 -24.65 8.74
C ILE A 189 -20.59 -24.17 9.70
N TRP A 190 -21.21 -23.04 9.40
CA TRP A 190 -22.36 -22.55 10.16
C TRP A 190 -23.64 -23.26 9.70
N THR A 191 -24.35 -23.89 10.63
CA THR A 191 -25.56 -24.68 10.36
C THR A 191 -26.83 -23.82 10.24
N GLY A 192 -26.77 -22.53 10.60
CA GLY A 192 -27.84 -21.57 10.35
C GLY A 192 -27.81 -21.03 8.91
N ALA A 193 -28.83 -20.26 8.53
CA ALA A 193 -28.88 -19.67 7.20
C ALA A 193 -27.71 -18.68 6.97
N HIS A 194 -26.99 -18.87 5.88
CA HIS A 194 -25.89 -18.02 5.41
C HIS A 194 -26.30 -17.30 4.12
N THR A 195 -26.01 -16.01 4.00
CA THR A 195 -26.32 -15.21 2.80
C THR A 195 -25.19 -14.23 2.52
N PHE A 196 -24.89 -14.02 1.23
CA PHE A 196 -23.92 -13.03 0.77
C PHE A 196 -24.64 -11.73 0.37
N MET A 197 -24.00 -10.59 0.66
CA MET A 197 -24.48 -9.28 0.23
C MET A 197 -23.34 -8.40 -0.29
N THR A 198 -23.66 -7.52 -1.23
CA THR A 198 -22.71 -6.51 -1.72
C THR A 198 -22.66 -5.30 -0.80
N VAL A 199 -21.61 -4.48 -0.92
CA VAL A 199 -21.50 -3.23 -0.15
C VAL A 199 -22.69 -2.31 -0.43
N GLN A 200 -23.17 -2.27 -1.68
CA GLN A 200 -24.33 -1.47 -2.09
C GLN A 200 -25.60 -1.91 -1.35
N ASP A 201 -25.83 -3.22 -1.24
CA ASP A 201 -26.97 -3.75 -0.50
C ASP A 201 -26.91 -3.40 0.99
N VAL A 202 -25.71 -3.41 1.56
CA VAL A 202 -25.48 -3.05 2.97
C VAL A 202 -25.70 -1.58 3.19
N MET A 203 -25.20 -0.72 2.30
CA MET A 203 -25.46 0.72 2.37
C MET A 203 -26.95 1.02 2.27
N ALA A 204 -27.68 0.33 1.39
CA ALA A 204 -29.13 0.44 1.32
C ALA A 204 -29.77 0.04 2.65
N LYS A 205 -29.41 -1.12 3.22
CA LYS A 205 -29.96 -1.56 4.52
C LYS A 205 -29.59 -0.64 5.68
N LEU A 206 -28.37 -0.09 5.69
CA LEU A 206 -27.90 0.87 6.68
C LEU A 206 -28.77 2.13 6.67
N LEU A 207 -29.08 2.66 5.50
CA LEU A 207 -29.93 3.85 5.35
C LEU A 207 -31.37 3.61 5.83
N TYR A 208 -31.93 2.43 5.60
CA TYR A 208 -33.32 2.12 5.96
C TYR A 208 -33.53 1.65 7.40
N HIS A 209 -32.57 0.93 7.97
CA HIS A 209 -32.74 0.28 9.28
C HIS A 209 -31.82 0.83 10.36
N GLY A 210 -30.77 1.58 9.98
CA GLY A 210 -29.68 1.92 10.88
C GLY A 210 -28.89 0.70 11.32
N PHE A 211 -27.73 0.94 11.94
CA PHE A 211 -26.97 -0.09 12.64
C PHE A 211 -26.44 0.45 13.95
N GLU A 212 -26.34 -0.44 14.93
CA GLU A 212 -25.63 -0.18 16.17
C GLU A 212 -24.14 -0.52 16.00
N ILE A 213 -23.29 0.39 16.44
CA ILE A 213 -21.85 0.19 16.51
C ILE A 213 -21.57 -0.60 17.78
N VAL A 214 -21.16 -1.86 17.64
CA VAL A 214 -20.84 -2.71 18.78
C VAL A 214 -19.40 -2.53 19.25
N GLU A 215 -18.47 -2.37 18.31
CA GLU A 215 -17.04 -2.30 18.62
C GLU A 215 -16.27 -1.54 17.54
N VAL A 216 -15.22 -0.82 17.95
CA VAL A 216 -14.26 -0.14 17.07
C VAL A 216 -12.85 -0.53 17.49
N LYS A 217 -12.11 -1.19 16.59
CA LYS A 217 -10.71 -1.57 16.81
C LYS A 217 -9.76 -0.80 15.91
N ARG A 218 -8.55 -0.55 16.42
CA ARG A 218 -7.46 0.02 15.64
C ARG A 218 -6.53 -1.11 15.19
N GLU A 219 -6.66 -1.52 13.94
CA GLU A 219 -5.88 -2.62 13.33
C GLU A 219 -4.90 -2.10 12.26
N THR A 220 -4.52 -0.83 12.38
CA THR A 220 -3.68 -0.12 11.39
C THR A 220 -2.30 -0.77 11.24
N HIS A 221 -1.75 -1.27 12.36
CA HIS A 221 -0.47 -1.99 12.36
C HIS A 221 -0.54 -3.34 11.65
N ASP A 222 -1.61 -4.12 11.89
CA ASP A 222 -1.82 -5.41 11.24
C ASP A 222 -2.04 -5.27 9.73
N TYR A 223 -2.67 -4.16 9.30
CA TYR A 223 -2.73 -3.77 7.89
C TYR A 223 -1.34 -3.55 7.29
N GLU A 224 -0.48 -2.77 7.95
CA GLU A 224 0.90 -2.56 7.52
C GLU A 224 1.65 -3.89 7.38
N LEU A 225 1.56 -4.75 8.40
CA LEU A 225 2.22 -6.06 8.37
C LEU A 225 1.69 -6.95 7.24
N THR A 226 0.38 -6.92 6.97
CA THR A 226 -0.20 -7.63 5.83
C THR A 226 0.39 -7.15 4.51
N MET A 227 0.48 -5.83 4.30
CA MET A 227 1.05 -5.27 3.06
C MET A 227 2.51 -5.69 2.88
N LEU A 228 3.28 -5.76 3.96
CA LEU A 228 4.66 -6.26 3.92
C LEU A 228 4.74 -7.73 3.54
N LYS A 229 3.85 -8.58 4.07
CA LYS A 229 3.80 -10.02 3.71
C LYS A 229 3.32 -10.24 2.27
N TRP A 230 2.43 -9.39 1.76
CA TRP A 230 1.95 -9.45 0.38
C TRP A 230 2.98 -8.96 -0.64
N ALA A 231 3.95 -8.13 -0.23
CA ALA A 231 5.07 -7.70 -1.06
C ALA A 231 6.10 -8.84 -1.25
N SER A 232 5.67 -9.92 -1.89
CA SER A 232 6.46 -11.14 -2.10
C SER A 232 7.06 -11.21 -3.50
N ASP A 233 8.30 -11.66 -3.58
CA ASP A 233 9.00 -11.92 -4.86
C ASP A 233 8.34 -13.04 -5.69
N ARG A 234 7.41 -13.81 -5.10
CA ARG A 234 6.57 -14.79 -5.83
C ARG A 234 5.79 -14.14 -6.98
N ILE A 235 5.47 -12.85 -6.86
CA ILE A 235 4.78 -12.09 -7.90
C ILE A 235 5.70 -11.90 -9.12
N ILE A 236 6.99 -11.64 -8.90
CA ILE A 236 7.97 -11.46 -9.98
C ILE A 236 8.05 -12.74 -10.82
N ALA A 237 8.11 -13.90 -10.17
CA ALA A 237 8.25 -15.19 -10.85
C ALA A 237 7.10 -15.53 -11.80
N ARG A 238 5.86 -15.09 -11.49
CA ARG A 238 4.67 -15.42 -12.28
C ARG A 238 4.19 -14.28 -13.18
N TRP A 239 4.37 -13.03 -12.77
CA TRP A 239 3.78 -11.85 -13.41
C TRP A 239 4.80 -10.83 -13.93
N GLY A 240 6.09 -11.09 -13.70
CA GLY A 240 7.17 -10.21 -14.12
C GLY A 240 7.45 -9.04 -13.16
N ALA A 241 8.64 -8.47 -13.30
CA ALA A 241 9.13 -7.40 -12.44
C ALA A 241 8.33 -6.09 -12.57
N GLU A 242 7.84 -5.78 -13.78
CA GLU A 242 7.05 -4.56 -14.02
C GLU A 242 5.73 -4.59 -13.24
N THR A 243 4.96 -5.69 -13.36
CA THR A 243 3.72 -5.91 -12.60
C THR A 243 3.97 -5.84 -11.09
N TYR A 244 5.04 -6.49 -10.62
CA TYR A 244 5.41 -6.44 -9.21
C TYR A 244 5.73 -5.01 -8.76
N ARG A 245 6.42 -4.19 -9.56
CA ARG A 245 6.73 -2.79 -9.24
C ARG A 245 5.46 -1.94 -9.14
N VAL A 246 4.50 -2.12 -10.04
CA VAL A 246 3.18 -1.45 -9.94
C VAL A 246 2.48 -1.85 -8.64
N PHE A 247 2.43 -3.15 -8.35
CA PHE A 247 1.79 -3.64 -7.12
C PHE A 247 2.51 -3.19 -5.84
N ARG A 248 3.84 -3.17 -5.86
CA ARG A 248 4.67 -2.71 -4.74
C ARG A 248 4.43 -1.22 -4.45
N LEU A 249 4.25 -0.39 -5.48
CA LEU A 249 3.81 1.01 -5.30
C LEU A 249 2.44 1.08 -4.62
N TYR A 250 1.47 0.28 -5.05
CA TYR A 250 0.14 0.22 -4.43
C TYR A 250 0.21 -0.18 -2.94
N LEU A 251 0.89 -1.29 -2.62
CA LEU A 251 1.05 -1.77 -1.24
C LEU A 251 1.75 -0.75 -0.35
N TRP A 252 2.72 -0.05 -0.90
CA TRP A 252 3.47 0.95 -0.18
C TRP A 252 2.65 2.23 0.09
N VAL A 253 1.87 2.72 -0.89
CA VAL A 253 0.93 3.84 -0.68
C VAL A 253 -0.11 3.46 0.37
N ALA A 254 -0.64 2.24 0.32
CA ALA A 254 -1.53 1.72 1.35
C ALA A 254 -0.83 1.74 2.72
N ARG A 255 0.39 1.19 2.82
CA ARG A 255 1.19 1.18 4.05
C ARG A 255 1.41 2.59 4.61
N MET A 256 1.77 3.59 3.80
CA MET A 256 1.92 4.97 4.29
C MET A 256 0.64 5.49 4.91
N ARG A 257 -0.48 5.26 4.24
CA ARG A 257 -1.78 5.73 4.71
C ARG A 257 -2.18 5.03 6.00
N PHE A 258 -1.72 3.80 6.21
CA PHE A 258 -1.93 3.01 7.42
C PHE A 258 -0.69 2.98 8.34
N GLY A 259 0.27 3.88 8.17
CA GLY A 259 1.52 3.91 8.93
C GLY A 259 1.38 4.61 10.29
N PRO A 260 2.50 5.03 10.92
CA PRO A 260 2.50 5.62 12.27
C PRO A 260 1.77 6.97 12.36
N THR A 261 1.47 7.60 11.24
CA THR A 261 0.58 8.77 11.16
C THR A 261 -0.84 8.35 11.56
N PRO A 262 -1.57 9.09 12.42
CA PRO A 262 -2.88 8.66 12.91
C PRO A 262 -3.92 8.61 11.80
N CYS A 263 -3.97 7.49 11.09
CA CYS A 263 -5.10 7.09 10.28
C CYS A 263 -5.98 6.18 11.13
N ARG A 264 -7.27 6.53 11.18
CA ARG A 264 -8.30 5.76 11.85
C ARG A 264 -8.96 4.90 10.78
N LEU A 265 -8.49 3.66 10.66
CA LEU A 265 -9.28 2.65 9.98
C LEU A 265 -10.25 2.07 11.02
N ILE A 266 -11.53 2.23 10.78
CA ILE A 266 -12.60 1.64 11.60
C ILE A 266 -13.20 0.52 10.77
N ILE A 267 -13.01 -0.72 11.24
CA ILE A 267 -13.78 -1.86 10.74
C ILE A 267 -14.93 -2.06 11.70
N TRP A 268 -16.15 -2.02 11.17
CA TRP A 268 -17.38 -2.07 11.94
C TRP A 268 -17.86 -3.52 12.09
N TRP A 269 -18.24 -3.88 13.31
CA TRP A 269 -19.09 -5.02 13.59
C TRP A 269 -20.52 -4.53 13.75
N LEU A 270 -21.38 -4.88 12.79
CA LEU A 270 -22.77 -4.42 12.76
C LEU A 270 -23.68 -5.56 13.20
N LYS A 271 -24.44 -5.35 14.29
CA LYS A 271 -25.46 -6.30 14.74
C LYS A 271 -26.84 -5.78 14.32
N GLY A 272 -27.53 -6.55 13.49
CA GLY A 272 -28.91 -6.25 13.10
C GLY A 272 -29.89 -6.78 14.13
N GLY A 273 -30.64 -5.89 14.79
CA GLY A 273 -31.77 -6.24 15.66
C GLY A 273 -32.93 -5.27 15.43
N ARG A 274 -34.18 -5.76 15.43
CA ARG A 274 -35.34 -4.86 15.52
C ARG A 274 -35.28 -4.15 16.86
N GLN A 275 -35.32 -2.82 16.88
CA GLN A 275 -35.73 -2.10 18.08
C GLN A 275 -37.17 -2.51 18.41
N GLN A 276 -37.36 -3.42 19.36
CA GLN A 276 -38.65 -3.60 20.00
C GLN A 276 -38.84 -2.45 21.00
N GLY A 277 -39.63 -1.46 20.59
CA GLY A 277 -40.44 -0.62 21.46
C GLY A 277 -39.74 0.42 22.34
N ARG A 278 -39.94 1.70 21.99
CA ARG A 278 -40.45 2.66 22.97
C ARG A 278 -41.79 3.19 22.48
N VAL A 279 -42.85 2.58 22.97
CA VAL A 279 -44.11 3.28 23.20
C VAL A 279 -43.87 4.18 24.40
N ARG A 280 -43.89 5.50 24.18
CA ARG A 280 -44.59 6.46 25.04
C ARG A 280 -45.13 7.56 24.14
#